data_AF-A0A4Y7KUY2-F1
#
_entry.id   AF-A0A4Y7KUY2-F1
#
_cell.length_a   1.000
_cell.length_b   1.000
_cell.length_c   1.000
_cell.angle_alpha   90.00
_cell.angle_beta   90.00
_cell.angle_gamma   90.00
#
_symmetry.space_group_name_H-M   'P 1'
#
loop_
_entity.id
_entity.type
_entity.pdbx_description
1 polymer ?
#
loop_
_entity_poly.entity_id
_entity_poly.type
_entity_poly.pdbx_seq_one_letter_code
_entity_poly.pdbx_strand_id
1 'polypeptide(L)'
;MATLSRMMKKAASSVIPLANRTPCRNYASAIFTTPLKTSTAIKTVPSSSHLFRTTSVPTNRHFSALAKKKPDSDDTLLRVIDSEIDDAEEEAGDFEVGEAPSEFPFKIVDNDGAETITLTRNYQGEEIKITVFKPDLSGDYEEGEEEDQDDQEANQGGEEEEEEGGSHPVDMVVTVTKKTGPTLEFDVMVEADEITINNLAVKNPNVLDEDIAYEGPEFSSLDADLQEAFHTYLEVRGIKPSVANFLHDYMVKKEHKEYTAWLKNLKTFIAN
;
A
#
# COMPACT_ATOMS: atom_id res chain seq x y z
N MET A 1 58.65 -41.35 -14.76
CA MET A 1 57.33 -41.98 -14.94
C MET A 1 56.76 -42.33 -13.57
N ALA A 2 55.96 -41.43 -12.99
CA ALA A 2 55.02 -41.70 -11.90
C ALA A 2 54.18 -40.43 -11.66
N THR A 3 53.00 -40.40 -12.28
CA THR A 3 51.93 -39.41 -12.07
C THR A 3 51.09 -39.82 -10.86
N LEU A 4 50.84 -38.92 -9.91
CA LEU A 4 49.86 -39.12 -8.84
C LEU A 4 48.90 -37.93 -8.80
N SER A 5 47.64 -38.26 -9.09
CA SER A 5 46.51 -37.37 -9.33
C SER A 5 46.03 -36.64 -8.09
N ARG A 6 45.67 -35.37 -8.26
CA ARG A 6 45.00 -34.52 -7.26
C ARG A 6 43.49 -34.75 -7.35
N MET A 7 42.88 -35.34 -6.33
CA MET A 7 41.41 -35.41 -6.19
C MET A 7 40.89 -34.06 -5.68
N MET A 8 40.08 -33.36 -6.48
CA MET A 8 39.29 -32.23 -6.02
C MET A 8 37.96 -32.75 -5.43
N LYS A 9 37.69 -32.44 -4.16
CA LYS A 9 36.37 -32.62 -3.56
C LYS A 9 35.50 -31.42 -3.97
N LYS A 10 34.46 -31.69 -4.75
CA LYS A 10 33.43 -30.72 -5.15
C LYS A 10 32.39 -30.64 -4.03
N ALA A 11 32.34 -29.52 -3.31
CA ALA A 11 31.28 -29.24 -2.35
C ALA A 11 30.05 -28.72 -3.11
N ALA A 12 28.91 -29.37 -2.91
CA ALA A 12 27.62 -28.90 -3.40
C ALA A 12 27.06 -27.87 -2.41
N SER A 13 26.82 -26.66 -2.88
CA SER A 13 26.09 -25.63 -2.14
C SER A 13 24.59 -25.89 -2.30
N SER A 14 23.92 -26.17 -1.19
CA SER A 14 22.46 -26.23 -1.08
C SER A 14 21.99 -24.86 -0.63
N VAL A 15 21.26 -24.14 -1.48
CA VAL A 15 20.68 -22.83 -1.17
C VAL A 15 19.29 -23.07 -0.60
N ILE A 16 19.08 -22.74 0.67
CA ILE A 16 17.75 -22.69 1.30
C ILE A 16 17.36 -21.20 1.33
N PRO A 17 16.20 -20.79 0.79
CA PRO A 17 15.77 -19.40 0.92
C PRO A 17 15.27 -19.15 2.34
N LEU A 18 15.87 -18.14 2.98
CA LEU A 18 15.48 -17.63 4.29
C LEU A 18 14.26 -16.72 4.10
N ALA A 19 13.12 -17.10 4.67
CA ALA A 19 11.92 -16.27 4.66
C ALA A 19 12.04 -15.23 5.79
N ASN A 20 12.27 -13.96 5.44
CA ASN A 20 12.16 -12.87 6.38
C ASN A 20 10.67 -12.51 6.52
N ARG A 21 10.12 -12.74 7.71
CA ARG A 21 8.79 -12.24 8.11
C ARG A 21 9.00 -10.94 8.88
N THR A 22 8.63 -9.81 8.29
CA THR A 22 8.42 -8.55 8.99
C THR A 22 7.08 -8.58 9.74
N PRO A 23 6.98 -7.99 10.94
CA PRO A 23 5.73 -7.95 11.68
C PRO A 23 4.83 -6.80 11.18
N CYS A 24 3.69 -7.13 10.57
CA CYS A 24 2.61 -6.15 10.36
C CYS A 24 1.96 -5.80 11.70
N ARG A 25 1.89 -4.50 12.00
CA ARG A 25 1.22 -3.95 13.17
C ARG A 25 -0.22 -3.61 12.78
N ASN A 26 -1.15 -4.51 13.09
CA ASN A 26 -2.56 -4.37 12.72
C ASN A 26 -3.25 -3.28 13.56
N TYR A 27 -3.84 -2.28 12.90
CA TYR A 27 -4.92 -1.46 13.45
C TYR A 27 -6.25 -2.08 13.03
N ALA A 28 -7.06 -2.51 13.99
CA ALA A 28 -8.38 -3.09 13.75
C ALA A 28 -9.46 -2.08 14.17
N SER A 29 -10.20 -1.53 13.22
CA SER A 29 -11.46 -0.84 13.47
C SER A 29 -12.62 -1.83 13.26
N ALA A 30 -13.35 -2.10 14.33
CA ALA A 30 -14.51 -2.98 14.33
C ALA A 30 -15.75 -2.22 13.84
N ILE A 31 -16.34 -2.64 12.72
CA ILE A 31 -17.61 -2.10 12.23
C ILE A 31 -18.77 -2.77 12.99
N PHE A 32 -19.49 -1.98 13.78
CA PHE A 32 -20.76 -2.37 14.39
C PHE A 32 -21.91 -2.18 13.40
N THR A 33 -22.48 -3.26 12.87
CA THR A 33 -23.74 -3.20 12.11
C THR A 33 -24.94 -3.15 13.05
N THR A 34 -25.75 -2.09 12.98
CA THR A 34 -27.08 -2.03 13.64
C THR A 34 -28.18 -2.43 12.64
N PRO A 35 -29.18 -3.23 13.04
CA PRO A 35 -30.32 -3.51 12.16
C PRO A 35 -31.45 -2.49 12.34
N LEU A 36 -31.88 -1.90 11.21
CA LEU A 36 -33.04 -1.02 11.08
C LEU A 36 -34.34 -1.78 11.37
N LYS A 37 -35.09 -1.32 12.38
CA LYS A 37 -36.43 -1.81 12.70
C LYS A 37 -37.47 -1.17 11.79
N THR A 38 -38.27 -1.97 11.09
CA THR A 38 -39.55 -1.53 10.53
C THR A 38 -40.68 -2.33 11.14
N SER A 39 -41.63 -1.60 11.74
CA SER A 39 -42.87 -2.10 12.31
C SER A 39 -44.00 -1.32 11.67
N THR A 40 -44.99 -1.98 11.09
CA THR A 40 -46.39 -1.60 11.31
C THR A 40 -47.31 -2.78 11.05
N ALA A 41 -48.12 -3.11 12.06
CA ALA A 41 -49.23 -4.06 11.99
C ALA A 41 -50.54 -3.28 11.99
N ILE A 42 -51.49 -3.66 11.12
CA ILE A 42 -52.91 -3.27 11.23
C ILE A 42 -53.77 -4.52 11.01
N LYS A 43 -54.64 -4.80 11.99
CA LYS A 43 -55.76 -5.76 11.96
C LYS A 43 -56.99 -5.02 11.38
N THR A 44 -58.07 -5.58 10.80
CA THR A 44 -58.97 -6.64 11.28
C THR A 44 -60.17 -6.80 10.30
N VAL A 45 -60.54 -8.05 9.96
CA VAL A 45 -61.88 -8.72 9.75
C VAL A 45 -62.92 -8.32 8.65
N PRO A 46 -63.87 -9.24 8.28
CA PRO A 46 -64.16 -9.58 6.88
C PRO A 46 -65.66 -9.46 6.48
N SER A 47 -66.00 -9.82 5.23
CA SER A 47 -67.37 -10.24 4.89
C SER A 47 -67.42 -11.19 3.68
N SER A 48 -68.09 -12.33 3.91
CA SER A 48 -68.93 -13.21 3.05
C SER A 48 -68.96 -12.95 1.53
N SER A 49 -69.08 -13.90 0.60
CA SER A 49 -69.31 -15.36 0.50
C SER A 49 -69.30 -15.65 -1.00
N HIS A 50 -68.89 -16.83 -1.46
CA HIS A 50 -69.64 -17.62 -2.45
C HIS A 50 -68.92 -18.96 -2.71
N LEU A 51 -69.67 -20.04 -2.49
CA LEU A 51 -69.36 -21.40 -2.90
C LEU A 51 -69.29 -21.45 -4.44
N PHE A 52 -68.39 -22.24 -5.03
CA PHE A 52 -68.74 -23.36 -5.91
C PHE A 52 -67.48 -24.11 -6.43
N ARG A 53 -67.51 -25.42 -6.16
CA ARG A 53 -67.21 -26.54 -7.07
C ARG A 53 -65.78 -26.74 -7.59
N THR A 54 -65.15 -27.74 -6.98
CA THR A 54 -63.99 -28.49 -7.45
C THR A 54 -64.26 -29.22 -8.78
N THR A 55 -63.33 -29.14 -9.73
CA THR A 55 -63.02 -30.25 -10.65
C THR A 55 -61.51 -30.32 -10.85
N SER A 56 -60.96 -31.50 -10.59
CA SER A 56 -59.56 -31.87 -10.80
C SER A 56 -59.31 -32.28 -12.25
N VAL A 57 -58.21 -31.83 -12.85
CA VAL A 57 -57.63 -32.43 -14.06
C VAL A 57 -56.14 -32.71 -13.78
N PRO A 58 -55.62 -33.93 -14.07
CA PRO A 58 -54.24 -34.29 -13.77
C PRO A 58 -53.25 -33.85 -14.86
N THR A 59 -52.10 -33.38 -14.39
CA THR A 59 -50.72 -33.58 -14.88
C THR A 59 -50.44 -33.78 -16.38
N ASN A 60 -49.76 -32.80 -17.00
CA ASN A 60 -48.33 -32.91 -17.36
C ASN A 60 -47.90 -31.63 -18.09
N ARG A 61 -47.42 -30.64 -17.34
CA ARG A 61 -46.45 -29.68 -17.89
C ARG A 61 -45.10 -30.11 -17.38
N HIS A 62 -44.31 -30.71 -18.27
CA HIS A 62 -42.87 -30.81 -18.07
C HIS A 62 -42.31 -29.38 -18.13
N PHE A 63 -42.37 -28.67 -17.00
CA PHE A 63 -41.43 -27.61 -16.77
C PHE A 63 -40.10 -28.32 -16.54
N SER A 64 -39.23 -28.34 -17.55
CA SER A 64 -37.81 -28.44 -17.29
C SER A 64 -37.43 -27.15 -16.56
N ALA A 65 -37.66 -27.13 -15.24
CA ALA A 65 -36.89 -26.26 -14.38
C ALA A 65 -35.46 -26.78 -14.52
N LEU A 66 -34.73 -26.20 -15.49
CA LEU A 66 -33.29 -26.23 -15.46
C LEU A 66 -32.96 -25.58 -14.12
N ALA A 67 -32.67 -26.42 -13.12
CA ALA A 67 -32.23 -25.94 -11.82
C ALA A 67 -30.97 -25.14 -12.13
N LYS A 68 -31.10 -23.81 -12.19
CA LYS A 68 -29.94 -22.93 -12.24
C LYS A 68 -29.17 -23.30 -10.99
N LYS A 69 -28.05 -24.01 -11.17
CA LYS A 69 -27.11 -24.31 -10.10
C LYS A 69 -26.91 -22.97 -9.40
N LYS A 70 -27.25 -22.89 -8.11
CA LYS A 70 -26.99 -21.70 -7.32
C LYS A 70 -25.51 -21.35 -7.57
N PRO A 71 -25.18 -20.11 -7.95
CA PRO A 71 -23.78 -19.75 -8.17
C PRO A 71 -23.02 -20.19 -6.94
N ASP A 72 -21.91 -20.87 -7.15
CA ASP A 72 -21.03 -21.23 -6.06
C ASP A 72 -20.68 -19.94 -5.30
N SER A 73 -20.42 -20.03 -3.99
CA SER A 73 -19.92 -18.85 -3.26
C SER A 73 -18.69 -18.27 -3.97
N ASP A 74 -17.89 -19.18 -4.53
CA ASP A 74 -16.63 -18.90 -5.18
C ASP A 74 -16.86 -18.28 -6.56
N ASP A 75 -17.88 -18.72 -7.31
CA ASP A 75 -18.29 -18.07 -8.57
C ASP A 75 -18.70 -16.60 -8.36
N THR A 76 -19.36 -16.34 -7.22
CA THR A 76 -19.78 -14.97 -6.87
C THR A 76 -18.57 -14.11 -6.51
N LEU A 77 -17.65 -14.66 -5.72
CA LEU A 77 -16.42 -13.98 -5.32
C LEU A 77 -15.51 -13.70 -6.53
N LEU A 78 -15.33 -14.67 -7.42
CA LEU A 78 -14.53 -14.50 -8.64
C LEU A 78 -15.05 -13.36 -9.52
N ARG A 79 -16.38 -13.24 -9.68
CA ARG A 79 -16.97 -12.13 -10.44
C ARG A 79 -16.69 -10.77 -9.80
N VAL A 80 -16.71 -10.70 -8.46
CA VAL A 80 -16.41 -9.45 -7.75
C VAL A 80 -14.94 -9.09 -7.92
N ILE A 81 -14.03 -10.07 -7.77
CA ILE A 81 -12.59 -9.86 -7.99
C ILE A 81 -12.31 -9.44 -9.44
N ASP A 82 -13.03 -10.00 -10.42
CA ASP A 82 -12.87 -9.62 -11.82
C ASP A 82 -13.26 -8.16 -12.07
N SER A 83 -14.40 -7.71 -11.51
CA SER A 83 -14.80 -6.31 -11.58
C SER A 83 -13.74 -5.40 -10.97
N GLU A 84 -13.24 -5.77 -9.78
CA GLU A 84 -12.23 -4.98 -9.07
C GLU A 84 -10.90 -4.89 -9.85
N ILE A 85 -10.50 -5.97 -10.54
CA ILE A 85 -9.30 -5.95 -11.40
C ILE A 85 -9.51 -4.99 -12.57
N ASP A 86 -10.68 -5.04 -13.21
CA ASP A 86 -11.00 -4.16 -14.34
C ASP A 86 -10.96 -2.69 -13.87
N ASP A 87 -11.60 -2.37 -12.75
CA ASP A 87 -11.61 -1.03 -12.16
C ASP A 87 -10.19 -0.54 -11.82
N ALA A 88 -9.37 -1.37 -11.16
CA ALA A 88 -7.99 -1.03 -10.79
C ALA A 88 -7.05 -0.87 -12.01
N GLU A 89 -7.27 -1.62 -13.09
CA GLU A 89 -6.51 -1.48 -14.33
C GLU A 89 -6.85 -0.19 -15.09
N GLU A 90 -8.11 0.26 -15.02
CA GLU A 90 -8.54 1.54 -15.59
C GLU A 90 -7.91 2.72 -14.84
N GLU A 91 -7.93 2.71 -13.50
CA GLU A 91 -7.32 3.75 -12.65
C GLU A 91 -5.79 3.85 -12.84
N ALA A 92 -5.10 2.70 -12.88
CA ALA A 92 -3.65 2.68 -13.10
C ALA A 92 -3.22 3.24 -14.48
N GLY A 93 -4.14 3.26 -15.45
CA GLY A 93 -3.90 3.80 -16.79
C GLY A 93 -3.77 5.32 -16.83
N ASP A 94 -4.31 6.03 -15.84
CA ASP A 94 -4.29 7.49 -15.74
C ASP A 94 -3.04 8.02 -15.02
N PHE A 95 -2.35 7.15 -14.27
CA PHE A 95 -1.24 7.55 -13.40
C PHE A 95 0.12 7.64 -14.14
N GLU A 96 0.42 8.84 -14.66
CA GLU A 96 1.75 9.17 -15.18
C GLU A 96 2.66 9.73 -14.08
N VAL A 97 3.70 8.96 -13.70
CA VAL A 97 4.79 9.48 -12.86
C VAL A 97 5.69 10.33 -13.74
N GLY A 98 5.88 11.59 -13.35
CA GLY A 98 6.81 12.51 -14.00
C GLY A 98 8.25 12.00 -14.00
N GLU A 99 9.11 12.60 -14.83
CA GLU A 99 10.53 12.27 -14.81
C GLU A 99 11.15 12.65 -13.45
N ALA A 100 12.07 11.80 -12.97
CA ALA A 100 12.82 12.11 -11.75
C ALA A 100 13.48 13.49 -11.88
N PRO A 101 13.50 14.31 -10.81
CA PRO A 101 14.14 15.62 -10.84
C PRO A 101 15.57 15.52 -11.38
N SER A 102 15.99 16.50 -12.19
CA SER A 102 17.31 16.46 -12.85
C SER A 102 18.51 16.31 -11.89
N GLU A 103 18.34 16.67 -10.62
CA GLU A 103 19.35 16.53 -9.57
C GLU A 103 19.23 15.23 -8.74
N PHE A 104 18.29 14.34 -9.05
CA PHE A 104 18.04 13.11 -8.31
C PHE A 104 19.22 12.12 -8.46
N PRO A 105 20.01 11.88 -7.40
CA PRO A 105 21.30 11.21 -7.54
C PRO A 105 21.24 9.70 -7.24
N PHE A 106 20.06 9.15 -6.96
CA PHE A 106 19.89 7.78 -6.52
C PHE A 106 19.47 6.86 -7.65
N LYS A 107 19.91 5.61 -7.57
CA LYS A 107 19.35 4.52 -8.37
C LYS A 107 18.18 3.90 -7.62
N ILE A 108 17.01 3.86 -8.27
CA ILE A 108 15.81 3.18 -7.77
C ILE A 108 15.94 1.67 -8.01
N VAL A 109 15.69 0.87 -6.98
CA VAL A 109 15.55 -0.58 -7.03
C VAL A 109 14.14 -0.91 -6.55
N ASP A 110 13.28 -1.21 -7.52
CA ASP A 110 11.89 -1.62 -7.32
C ASP A 110 11.76 -3.12 -7.62
N ASN A 111 11.18 -3.88 -6.69
CA ASN A 111 10.94 -5.32 -6.83
C ASN A 111 9.45 -5.60 -6.76
N ASP A 112 8.93 -6.34 -7.74
CA ASP A 112 7.53 -6.77 -7.77
C ASP A 112 7.19 -7.61 -6.53
N GLY A 113 6.03 -7.34 -5.92
CA GLY A 113 5.53 -7.98 -4.72
C GLY A 113 6.12 -7.44 -3.41
N ALA A 114 7.08 -6.52 -3.46
CA ALA A 114 7.53 -5.77 -2.29
C ALA A 114 6.70 -4.49 -2.15
N GLU A 115 6.37 -4.10 -0.92
CA GLU A 115 5.62 -2.86 -0.64
C GLU A 115 6.51 -1.60 -0.72
N THR A 116 7.83 -1.77 -0.54
CA THR A 116 8.80 -0.66 -0.49
C THR A 116 9.72 -0.64 -1.70
N ILE A 117 10.30 0.53 -1.98
CA ILE A 117 11.41 0.68 -2.92
C ILE A 117 12.71 0.98 -2.18
N THR A 118 13.83 0.65 -2.81
CA THR A 118 15.16 0.97 -2.29
C THR A 118 15.88 1.95 -3.20
N LEU A 119 16.29 3.10 -2.69
CA LEU A 119 17.18 4.03 -3.37
C LEU A 119 18.63 3.78 -2.94
N THR A 120 19.55 3.74 -3.90
CA THR A 120 20.97 3.47 -3.61
C THR A 120 21.88 4.51 -4.23
N ARG A 121 22.90 4.94 -3.48
CA ARG A 121 23.95 5.87 -3.93
C ARG A 121 25.26 5.59 -3.21
N ASN A 122 26.37 5.74 -3.92
CA ASN A 122 27.69 5.82 -3.30
C ASN A 122 28.15 7.29 -3.26
N TYR A 123 28.56 7.77 -2.09
CA TYR A 123 29.02 9.14 -1.90
C TYR A 123 30.28 9.18 -1.05
N GLN A 124 31.40 9.67 -1.60
CA GLN A 124 32.69 9.79 -0.89
C GLN A 124 33.16 8.51 -0.15
N GLY A 125 32.80 7.32 -0.65
CA GLY A 125 33.15 6.04 -0.02
C GLY A 125 32.18 5.57 1.07
N GLU A 126 31.07 6.27 1.26
CA GLU A 126 29.90 5.85 2.02
C GLU A 126 28.86 5.24 1.07
N GLU A 127 28.23 4.15 1.51
CA GLU A 127 27.05 3.57 0.88
C GLU A 127 25.81 4.17 1.54
N ILE A 128 24.97 4.82 0.74
CA ILE A 128 23.70 5.38 1.17
C ILE A 128 22.61 4.49 0.60
N LYS A 129 21.75 3.97 1.48
CA LYS A 129 20.57 3.19 1.12
C LYS A 129 19.36 3.80 1.80
N ILE A 130 18.34 4.11 1.01
CA ILE A 130 17.08 4.69 1.47
C ILE A 130 15.99 3.66 1.20
N THR A 131 15.23 3.29 2.21
CA THR A 131 13.99 2.51 2.04
C THR A 131 12.84 3.49 2.11
N VAL A 132 12.05 3.57 1.04
CA VAL A 132 10.88 4.46 0.96
C VAL A 132 9.64 3.62 1.23
N PHE A 133 8.78 4.11 2.12
CA PHE A 133 7.57 3.41 2.53
C PHE A 133 6.36 3.93 1.76
N LYS A 134 5.30 3.12 1.76
CA LYS A 134 4.02 3.50 1.21
C LYS A 134 3.51 4.77 1.93
N PRO A 135 3.07 5.81 1.20
CA PRO A 135 2.44 6.98 1.81
C PRO A 135 1.11 6.62 2.48
N ASP A 136 0.75 7.34 3.53
CA ASP A 136 -0.57 7.19 4.15
C ASP A 136 -1.62 7.88 3.26
N LEU A 137 -2.24 7.11 2.37
CA LEU A 137 -3.27 7.59 1.43
C LEU A 137 -4.64 7.81 2.09
N SER A 138 -4.74 7.74 3.42
CA SER A 138 -6.03 7.91 4.10
C SER A 138 -6.63 9.32 3.97
N GLY A 139 -5.84 10.31 3.53
CA GLY A 139 -6.29 11.68 3.29
C GLY A 139 -6.73 12.00 1.85
N ASP A 140 -6.42 11.15 0.85
CA ASP A 140 -6.74 11.43 -0.57
C ASP A 140 -8.16 11.03 -0.97
N TYR A 141 -8.84 10.28 -0.10
CA TYR A 141 -10.28 10.10 -0.19
C TYR A 141 -10.92 11.30 0.51
N GLU A 142 -10.93 12.45 -0.17
CA GLU A 142 -12.05 13.38 0.00
C GLU A 142 -13.31 12.54 -0.28
N GLU A 143 -13.97 12.05 0.78
CA GLU A 143 -15.37 11.69 0.70
C GLU A 143 -16.00 12.92 0.06
N GLY A 144 -16.28 12.85 -1.25
CA GLY A 144 -17.08 13.85 -1.91
C GLY A 144 -18.34 13.94 -1.09
N GLU A 145 -18.42 14.96 -0.24
CA GLU A 145 -19.64 15.27 0.47
C GLU A 145 -20.63 15.49 -0.66
N GLU A 146 -21.49 14.50 -0.90
CA GLU A 146 -22.68 14.69 -1.70
C GLU A 146 -23.52 15.69 -0.91
N GLU A 147 -23.19 16.97 -1.08
CA GLU A 147 -24.05 18.07 -0.72
C GLU A 147 -25.28 17.95 -1.62
N ASP A 148 -26.28 17.22 -1.13
CA ASP A 148 -27.68 17.35 -1.53
C ASP A 148 -28.11 18.81 -1.34
N GLN A 149 -27.79 19.68 -2.32
CA GLN A 149 -28.36 21.02 -2.43
C GLN A 149 -29.37 21.05 -3.58
N ASP A 150 -30.61 20.75 -3.21
CA ASP A 150 -31.80 21.06 -4.01
C ASP A 150 -31.97 22.60 -4.07
N ASP A 151 -31.98 23.11 -5.30
CA ASP A 151 -32.64 24.33 -5.81
C ASP A 151 -32.06 25.76 -5.59
N GLN A 152 -31.56 26.28 -6.72
CA GLN A 152 -31.93 27.57 -7.39
C GLN A 152 -31.01 28.81 -7.33
N GLU A 153 -30.57 29.15 -8.54
CA GLU A 153 -30.27 30.47 -9.14
C GLU A 153 -28.92 31.19 -8.88
N ALA A 154 -28.10 31.09 -9.93
CA ALA A 154 -27.42 32.18 -10.64
C ALA A 154 -26.20 32.90 -10.00
N ASN A 155 -25.08 32.72 -10.71
CA ASN A 155 -24.08 33.74 -11.05
C ASN A 155 -23.05 34.14 -9.98
N GLN A 156 -21.90 33.48 -10.00
CA GLN A 156 -20.62 34.08 -10.39
C GLN A 156 -19.55 32.99 -10.50
N GLY A 157 -18.64 33.15 -11.47
CA GLY A 157 -17.58 32.19 -11.76
C GLY A 157 -16.78 31.83 -10.51
N GLY A 158 -16.88 30.58 -10.11
CA GLY A 158 -15.84 29.94 -9.31
C GLY A 158 -14.65 29.78 -10.24
N GLU A 159 -13.62 30.54 -9.98
CA GLU A 159 -12.28 30.20 -10.42
C GLU A 159 -12.06 28.75 -9.93
N GLU A 160 -11.74 27.85 -10.85
CA GLU A 160 -11.11 26.58 -10.50
C GLU A 160 -9.86 27.01 -9.72
N GLU A 161 -9.95 27.00 -8.38
CA GLU A 161 -8.75 26.94 -7.57
C GLU A 161 -8.12 25.61 -7.97
N GLU A 162 -7.20 25.66 -8.93
CA GLU A 162 -6.19 24.64 -9.12
C GLU A 162 -5.71 24.32 -7.70
N GLU A 163 -6.06 23.14 -7.18
CA GLU A 163 -5.65 22.75 -5.83
C GLU A 163 -4.15 23.00 -5.74
N GLU A 164 -3.79 23.99 -4.91
CA GLU A 164 -2.43 24.41 -4.71
C GLU A 164 -1.67 23.18 -4.24
N GLY A 165 -0.85 22.60 -5.13
CA GLY A 165 -0.24 21.29 -5.01
C GLY A 165 0.15 20.91 -3.59
N GLY A 166 -0.77 20.21 -2.92
CA GLY A 166 -0.56 19.66 -1.59
C GLY A 166 0.59 18.68 -1.68
N SER A 167 1.66 18.94 -0.93
CA SER A 167 2.72 17.96 -0.82
C SER A 167 2.30 16.88 0.15
N HIS A 168 2.33 15.63 -0.30
CA HIS A 168 2.10 14.51 0.59
C HIS A 168 3.42 14.08 1.24
N PRO A 169 3.43 13.85 2.57
CA PRO A 169 4.63 13.41 3.26
C PRO A 169 5.02 12.00 2.83
N VAL A 170 6.33 11.76 2.73
CA VAL A 170 6.91 10.46 2.40
C VAL A 170 7.84 10.01 3.50
N ASP A 171 7.48 8.90 4.14
CA ASP A 171 8.30 8.26 5.16
C ASP A 171 9.44 7.45 4.51
N MET A 172 10.63 7.62 5.06
CA MET A 172 11.82 6.92 4.59
C MET A 172 12.81 6.61 5.72
N VAL A 173 13.47 5.46 5.60
CA VAL A 173 14.60 5.10 6.46
C VAL A 173 15.87 5.25 5.66
N VAL A 174 16.73 6.19 6.07
CA VAL A 174 18.02 6.48 5.44
C VAL A 174 19.11 5.79 6.23
N THR A 175 19.89 4.94 5.56
CA THR A 175 21.08 4.31 6.15
C THR A 175 22.34 4.80 5.47
N VAL A 176 23.34 5.18 6.25
CA VAL A 176 24.66 5.58 5.77
C VAL A 176 25.71 4.66 6.37
N THR A 177 26.30 3.83 5.52
CA THR A 177 27.27 2.82 5.91
C THR A 177 28.66 3.17 5.38
N LYS A 178 29.65 3.19 6.26
CA LYS A 178 31.06 3.32 5.89
C LYS A 178 31.66 1.94 5.62
N LYS A 179 32.69 1.86 4.76
CA LYS A 179 33.39 0.60 4.40
C LYS A 179 33.70 -0.32 5.58
N THR A 180 34.02 0.27 6.72
CA THR A 180 34.25 -0.41 7.99
C THR A 180 33.66 0.44 9.11
N GLY A 181 32.87 -0.15 9.97
CA GLY A 181 32.34 0.52 11.16
C GLY A 181 30.82 0.47 11.27
N PRO A 182 30.24 1.32 12.13
CA PRO A 182 28.81 1.39 12.31
C PRO A 182 28.10 2.00 11.11
N THR A 183 26.81 1.71 11.01
CA THR A 183 25.85 2.33 10.10
C THR A 183 25.05 3.36 10.88
N LEU A 184 24.91 4.57 10.33
CA LEU A 184 23.92 5.53 10.82
C LEU A 184 22.58 5.20 10.20
N GLU A 185 21.53 5.23 10.99
CA GLU A 185 20.16 5.09 10.54
C GLU A 185 19.35 6.30 10.98
N PHE A 186 18.64 6.89 10.03
CA PHE A 186 17.74 8.00 10.24
C PHE A 186 16.33 7.56 9.85
N ASP A 187 15.36 7.83 10.71
CA ASP A 187 13.94 7.84 10.37
C ASP A 187 13.59 9.26 9.95
N VAL A 188 13.13 9.41 8.72
CA VAL A 188 12.96 10.71 8.07
C VAL A 188 11.61 10.76 7.38
N MET A 189 10.90 11.87 7.56
CA MET A 189 9.73 12.23 6.78
C MET A 189 10.11 13.41 5.87
N VAL A 190 9.77 13.33 4.59
CA VAL A 190 10.06 14.41 3.62
C VAL A 190 8.76 14.92 3.03
N GLU A 191 8.61 16.24 3.03
CA GLU A 191 7.49 17.01 2.47
C GLU A 191 8.07 18.14 1.60
N ALA A 192 7.27 18.82 0.76
CA ALA A 192 7.71 19.63 -0.39
C ALA A 192 8.86 20.61 -0.10
N ASP A 193 8.91 21.15 1.12
CA ASP A 193 9.92 22.12 1.53
C ASP A 193 10.70 21.73 2.79
N GLU A 194 10.37 20.61 3.45
CA GLU A 194 10.94 20.24 4.73
C GLU A 194 11.35 18.77 4.81
N ILE A 195 12.46 18.52 5.51
CA ILE A 195 12.90 17.19 5.93
C ILE A 195 12.80 17.18 7.45
N THR A 196 11.96 16.30 8.00
CA THR A 196 11.85 16.06 9.43
C THR A 196 12.61 14.80 9.80
N ILE A 197 13.55 14.90 10.74
CA ILE A 197 14.26 13.74 11.29
C ILE A 197 13.56 13.32 12.58
N ASN A 198 12.91 12.16 12.57
CA ASN A 198 12.19 11.62 13.71
C ASN A 198 13.15 10.92 14.69
N ASN A 199 14.06 10.10 14.15
CA ASN A 199 14.95 9.29 14.96
C ASN A 199 16.34 9.18 14.33
N LEU A 200 17.36 9.01 15.18
CA LEU A 200 18.75 8.80 14.78
C LEU A 200 19.39 7.71 15.63
N ALA A 201 19.70 6.58 14.99
CA ALA A 201 20.35 5.44 15.62
C ALA A 201 21.75 5.16 15.04
N VAL A 202 22.63 4.59 15.87
CA VAL A 202 23.94 4.09 15.45
C VAL A 202 23.93 2.56 15.52
N LYS A 203 23.81 1.90 14.37
CA LYS A 203 23.78 0.45 14.26
C LYS A 203 25.19 -0.12 14.14
N ASN A 204 25.55 -1.00 15.05
CA ASN A 204 26.83 -1.71 14.99
C ASN A 204 26.65 -3.04 14.26
N PRO A 205 27.45 -3.35 13.23
CA PRO A 205 27.33 -4.60 12.48
C PRO A 205 27.69 -5.85 13.31
N ASN A 206 28.28 -5.66 14.50
CA ASN A 206 28.69 -6.75 15.39
C ASN A 206 27.65 -7.07 16.47
N VAL A 207 26.62 -6.25 16.62
CA VAL A 207 25.52 -6.49 17.57
C VAL A 207 24.46 -7.27 16.80
N LEU A 208 24.03 -8.41 17.34
CA LEU A 208 22.99 -9.23 16.73
C LEU A 208 21.63 -8.52 16.88
N ASP A 209 20.72 -8.69 15.92
CA ASP A 209 19.38 -8.09 15.96
C ASP A 209 18.55 -8.52 17.19
N GLU A 210 18.98 -9.56 17.91
CA GLU A 210 18.36 -10.05 19.15
C GLU A 210 18.72 -9.21 20.39
N ASP A 211 19.82 -8.45 20.34
CA ASP A 211 20.21 -7.53 21.40
C ASP A 211 19.52 -6.18 21.18
N ILE A 212 18.80 -5.69 22.19
CA ILE A 212 18.15 -4.37 22.15
C ILE A 212 19.25 -3.30 22.16
N ALA A 213 19.67 -2.87 20.98
CA ALA A 213 20.60 -1.77 20.80
C ALA A 213 19.96 -0.46 21.27
N TYR A 214 20.78 0.45 21.77
CA TYR A 214 20.31 1.80 22.10
C TYR A 214 19.98 2.55 20.81
N GLU A 215 18.73 2.98 20.68
CA GLU A 215 18.21 3.66 19.47
C GLU A 215 18.53 5.15 19.42
N GLY A 216 19.00 5.74 20.53
CA GLY A 216 19.20 7.18 20.65
C GLY A 216 18.17 7.85 21.57
N PRO A 217 18.39 9.12 21.94
CA PRO A 217 17.34 9.95 22.51
C PRO A 217 16.38 10.43 21.40
N GLU A 218 15.27 11.03 21.79
CA GLU A 218 14.40 11.77 20.88
C GLU A 218 15.19 12.85 20.12
N PHE A 219 15.08 12.92 18.79
CA PHE A 219 15.90 13.82 17.97
C PHE A 219 15.71 15.29 18.37
N SER A 220 14.47 15.70 18.65
CA SER A 220 14.12 17.06 19.10
C SER A 220 14.75 17.48 20.44
N SER A 221 15.23 16.51 21.24
CA SER A 221 15.92 16.77 22.51
C SER A 221 17.42 17.04 22.38
N LEU A 222 17.98 16.88 21.18
CA LEU A 222 19.37 17.17 20.89
C LEU A 222 19.62 18.68 20.86
N ASP A 223 20.90 19.08 20.97
CA ASP A 223 21.30 20.48 20.81
C ASP A 223 20.95 21.01 19.40
N ALA A 224 20.53 22.28 19.31
CA ALA A 224 20.05 22.87 18.05
C ALA A 224 21.12 22.87 16.95
N ASP A 225 22.38 23.17 17.30
CA ASP A 225 23.49 23.17 16.33
C ASP A 225 23.74 21.74 15.81
N LEU A 226 23.52 20.73 16.65
CA LEU A 226 23.64 19.32 16.27
C LEU A 226 22.50 18.88 15.34
N GLN A 227 21.27 19.32 15.61
CA GLN A 227 20.12 19.05 14.74
C GLN A 227 20.35 19.65 13.34
N GLU A 228 20.70 20.94 13.26
CA GLU A 228 20.99 21.64 11.99
C GLU A 228 22.13 20.98 11.20
N ALA A 229 23.18 20.53 11.90
CA ALA A 229 24.28 19.82 11.28
C ALA A 229 23.85 18.48 10.65
N PHE A 230 22.87 17.77 11.22
CA PHE A 230 22.34 16.53 10.65
C PHE A 230 21.42 16.77 9.45
N HIS A 231 20.63 17.84 9.44
CA HIS A 231 19.89 18.24 8.22
C HIS A 231 20.87 18.54 7.07
N THR A 232 21.90 19.35 7.33
CA THR A 232 22.95 19.65 6.35
C THR A 232 23.68 18.38 5.88
N TYR A 233 23.92 17.44 6.80
CA TYR A 233 24.56 16.15 6.50
C TYR A 233 23.76 15.30 5.51
N LEU A 234 22.44 15.25 5.64
CA LEU A 234 21.54 14.53 4.73
C LEU A 234 21.39 15.27 3.39
N GLU A 235 21.30 16.59 3.42
CA GLU A 235 21.15 17.43 2.21
C GLU A 235 22.34 17.28 1.26
N VAL A 236 23.57 17.36 1.78
CA VAL A 236 24.81 17.16 1.00
C VAL A 236 24.90 15.74 0.41
N ARG A 237 24.19 14.78 1.00
CA ARG A 237 24.09 13.38 0.50
C ARG A 237 22.99 13.19 -0.52
N GLY A 238 22.25 14.25 -0.84
CA GLY A 238 21.24 14.30 -1.89
C GLY A 238 19.81 14.01 -1.44
N ILE A 239 19.57 13.91 -0.13
CA ILE A 239 18.20 13.87 0.41
C ILE A 239 17.72 15.31 0.48
N LYS A 240 16.80 15.69 -0.41
CA LYS A 240 16.29 17.06 -0.55
C LYS A 240 14.75 17.05 -0.52
N PRO A 241 14.10 18.11 0.00
CA PRO A 241 12.64 18.23 -0.06
C PRO A 241 12.06 18.08 -1.48
N SER A 242 12.78 18.59 -2.49
CA SER A 242 12.37 18.55 -3.90
C SER A 242 12.14 17.15 -4.50
N VAL A 243 12.47 16.08 -3.78
CA VAL A 243 12.23 14.70 -4.22
C VAL A 243 10.92 14.13 -3.65
N ALA A 244 10.26 14.82 -2.72
CA ALA A 244 9.05 14.36 -2.03
C ALA A 244 7.95 13.97 -3.03
N ASN A 245 7.48 14.92 -3.83
CA ASN A 245 6.38 14.69 -4.78
C ASN A 245 6.70 13.56 -5.77
N PHE A 246 7.91 13.56 -6.34
CA PHE A 246 8.31 12.47 -7.24
C PHE A 246 8.28 11.09 -6.55
N LEU A 247 8.77 11.00 -5.31
CA LEU A 247 8.74 9.74 -4.57
C LEU A 247 7.32 9.35 -4.16
N HIS A 248 6.50 10.32 -3.78
CA HIS A 248 5.10 10.10 -3.48
C HIS A 248 4.39 9.49 -4.69
N ASP A 249 4.44 10.17 -5.84
CA ASP A 249 3.82 9.70 -7.08
C ASP A 249 4.34 8.31 -7.46
N TYR A 250 5.66 8.11 -7.36
CA TYR A 250 6.27 6.81 -7.65
C TYR A 250 5.68 5.70 -6.77
N MET A 251 5.50 5.97 -5.48
CA MET A 251 4.96 5.01 -4.52
C MET A 251 3.46 4.76 -4.74
N VAL A 252 2.67 5.78 -5.06
CA VAL A 252 1.26 5.63 -5.45
C VAL A 252 1.12 4.75 -6.69
N LYS A 253 1.93 4.99 -7.72
CA LYS A 253 1.96 4.14 -8.92
C LYS A 253 2.32 2.70 -8.59
N LYS A 254 3.33 2.51 -7.75
CA LYS A 254 3.74 1.17 -7.32
C LYS A 254 2.60 0.49 -6.58
N GLU A 255 1.91 1.18 -5.68
CA GLU A 255 0.79 0.62 -4.94
C GLU A 255 -0.32 0.10 -5.87
N HIS A 256 -0.75 0.89 -6.85
CA HIS A 256 -1.76 0.45 -7.82
C HIS A 256 -1.33 -0.81 -8.58
N LYS A 257 -0.07 -0.85 -9.01
CA LYS A 257 0.52 -2.02 -9.68
C LYS A 257 0.52 -3.25 -8.77
N GLU A 258 0.94 -3.10 -7.52
CA GLU A 258 1.01 -4.20 -6.56
C GLU A 258 -0.40 -4.68 -6.13
N TYR A 259 -1.36 -3.76 -5.98
CA TYR A 259 -2.76 -4.08 -5.69
C TYR A 259 -3.38 -4.92 -6.80
N THR A 260 -3.21 -4.49 -8.06
CA THR A 260 -3.67 -5.24 -9.23
C THR A 260 -3.03 -6.63 -9.30
N ALA A 261 -1.72 -6.72 -9.04
CA ALA A 261 -1.02 -8.01 -9.00
C ALA A 261 -1.53 -8.91 -7.87
N TRP A 262 -1.83 -8.34 -6.70
CA TRP A 262 -2.40 -9.03 -5.56
C TRP A 262 -3.79 -9.58 -5.88
N LEU A 263 -4.68 -8.79 -6.48
CA LEU A 263 -6.02 -9.25 -6.92
C LEU A 263 -5.94 -10.41 -7.91
N LYS A 264 -5.01 -10.36 -8.88
CA LYS A 264 -4.79 -11.45 -9.84
C LYS A 264 -4.30 -12.74 -9.16
N ASN A 265 -3.43 -12.61 -8.16
CA ASN A 265 -2.98 -13.74 -7.35
C ASN A 265 -4.13 -14.31 -6.51
N LEU A 266 -4.96 -13.44 -5.92
CA LEU A 266 -6.15 -13.83 -5.15
C LEU A 266 -7.17 -14.58 -6.03
N LYS A 267 -7.47 -14.06 -7.22
CA LYS A 267 -8.30 -14.74 -8.23
C LYS A 267 -7.77 -16.14 -8.54
N THR A 268 -6.46 -16.25 -8.79
CA THR A 268 -5.81 -17.52 -9.09
C THR A 268 -5.93 -18.51 -7.93
N PHE A 269 -5.85 -18.03 -6.69
CA PHE A 269 -6.03 -18.88 -5.50
C PHE A 269 -7.46 -19.42 -5.38
N ILE A 270 -8.48 -18.57 -5.58
CA ILE A 270 -9.90 -18.98 -5.47
C ILE A 270 -10.33 -19.89 -6.64
N ALA A 271 -9.72 -19.74 -7.81
CA ALA A 271 -10.05 -20.54 -8.98
C ALA A 271 -9.47 -21.97 -8.96
N ASN A 272 -8.50 -22.26 -8.08
CA ASN A 272 -7.80 -23.55 -7.97
C ASN A 272 -8.35 -24.43 -6.85
#